data_AF-A0A1D2MTK4-F1
#
_entry.id   AF-A0A1D2MTK4-F1
#
_cell.length_a   1.000
_cell.length_b   1.000
_cell.length_c   1.000
_cell.angle_alpha   90.00
_cell.angle_beta   90.00
_cell.angle_gamma   90.00
#
_symmetry.space_group_name_H-M   'P 1'
#
loop_
_entity.id
_entity.type
_entity.pdbx_description
1 polymer ?
#
loop_
_entity_poly.entity_id
_entity_poly.type
_entity_poly.pdbx_seq_one_letter_code
_entity_poly.pdbx_strand_id
1 'polypeptide(L)'
;MGCCGCLSKNKGKASRGLSRKEGKNDVAISQVEAALCELRETEITYGEALQYMVDKHLEALRTEATFFDQTELIAFNSLFLDLNIAQKEFMKKLTKFIVGPTKATFEDNLPEVICNVSDLFIEAEKGYFQMYGRYVMVMSKVQKVISKENGIEKIANFLEAKHNESVTGDVPKEFHILTMESILTKPFQRMLLYPLIFERFEKKCEDGTTEKEKAQKAMEGLRRIADIMTKYTEDNETNKADYQKMLNEYGILEYKK
;
A
#
# COMPACT_ATOMS: atom_id res chain seq x y z
N MET A 1 75.38 6.44 43.92
CA MET A 1 74.46 5.61 43.12
C MET A 1 74.27 6.33 41.79
N GLY A 2 75.09 6.07 40.78
CA GLY A 2 74.88 5.02 39.77
C GLY A 2 74.03 5.60 38.63
N CYS A 3 74.60 6.29 37.65
CA CYS A 3 75.18 5.80 36.37
C CYS A 3 74.17 5.78 35.20
N CYS A 4 74.59 6.41 34.08
CA CYS A 4 74.27 6.15 32.66
C CYS A 4 72.80 6.04 32.20
N GLY A 5 72.37 6.53 31.03
CA GLY A 5 73.07 7.02 29.86
C GLY A 5 72.21 6.72 28.61
N CYS A 6 72.25 7.66 27.65
CA CYS A 6 72.18 7.43 26.20
C CYS A 6 70.89 6.98 25.47
N LEU A 7 70.69 7.70 24.35
CA LEU A 7 70.27 7.27 23.01
C LEU A 7 68.82 7.47 22.54
N SER A 8 68.73 8.45 21.65
CA SER A 8 67.79 8.66 20.53
C SER A 8 67.23 7.37 19.90
N LYS A 9 65.93 7.39 19.56
CA LYS A 9 65.41 6.78 18.32
C LYS A 9 64.02 7.33 17.95
N ASN A 10 64.05 8.06 16.84
CA ASN A 10 62.93 8.47 16.00
C ASN A 10 62.16 7.23 15.49
N LYS A 11 60.82 7.18 15.62
CA LYS A 11 59.91 6.42 14.73
C LYS A 11 58.53 7.07 14.70
N GLY A 12 58.18 7.61 13.54
CA GLY A 12 56.79 7.94 13.20
C GLY A 12 55.93 6.70 12.96
N LYS A 13 54.70 6.98 12.49
CA LYS A 13 53.53 6.10 12.22
C LYS A 13 52.54 6.08 13.39
N ALA A 14 51.25 6.31 13.23
CA ALA A 14 50.44 6.45 12.03
C ALA A 14 49.23 7.33 12.32
N SER A 15 49.00 8.28 11.43
CA SER A 15 47.66 8.70 11.04
C SER A 15 46.79 7.47 10.78
N ARG A 16 45.82 7.21 11.64
CA ARG A 16 44.54 6.64 11.20
C ARG A 16 43.52 7.75 11.33
N GLY A 17 43.31 8.45 10.22
CA GLY A 17 42.11 9.24 10.06
C GLY A 17 40.92 8.31 10.26
N LEU A 18 40.14 8.56 11.32
CA LEU A 18 38.73 8.27 11.30
C LEU A 18 38.14 9.20 10.25
N SER A 19 38.23 8.79 8.98
CA SER A 19 37.52 9.45 7.90
C SER A 19 36.06 9.07 8.00
N ARG A 20 35.34 9.79 8.88
CA ARG A 20 34.03 10.39 8.65
C ARG A 20 33.24 9.78 7.47
N LYS A 21 32.72 8.56 7.64
CA LYS A 21 31.65 7.99 6.79
C LYS A 21 30.26 8.17 7.40
N GLU A 22 30.18 8.62 8.66
CA GLU A 22 28.97 8.71 9.48
C GLU A 22 27.89 9.59 8.81
N GLY A 23 28.23 10.75 8.25
CA GLY A 23 27.22 11.69 7.73
C GLY A 23 26.43 11.28 6.46
N LYS A 24 26.85 10.26 5.70
CA LYS A 24 26.10 9.81 4.49
C LYS A 24 25.20 8.61 4.78
N ASN A 25 25.66 7.71 5.64
CA ASN A 25 24.89 6.53 6.03
C ASN A 25 23.73 6.92 6.95
N ASP A 26 23.94 7.81 7.91
CA ASP A 26 22.89 8.28 8.83
C ASP A 26 21.71 8.94 8.07
N VAL A 27 22.02 9.74 7.04
CA VAL A 27 21.00 10.39 6.20
C VAL A 27 20.27 9.38 5.31
N ALA A 28 20.97 8.36 4.81
CA ALA A 28 20.38 7.32 3.97
C ALA A 28 19.46 6.39 4.76
N ILE A 29 19.88 5.98 5.96
CA ILE A 29 19.10 5.21 6.92
C ILE A 29 17.82 5.96 7.27
N SER A 30 17.94 7.23 7.66
CA SER A 30 16.79 8.08 8.00
C SER A 30 15.73 8.21 6.89
N GLN A 31 16.12 8.13 5.61
CA GLN A 31 15.18 8.18 4.48
C GLN A 31 14.37 6.88 4.32
N VAL A 32 14.99 5.72 4.56
CA VAL A 32 14.28 4.43 4.49
C VAL A 32 13.34 4.27 5.68
N GLU A 33 13.77 4.72 6.87
CA GLU A 33 12.90 4.79 8.04
C GLU A 33 11.67 5.66 7.77
N ALA A 34 11.86 6.83 7.15
CA ALA A 34 10.76 7.71 6.77
C ALA A 34 9.82 7.03 5.75
N ALA A 35 10.36 6.30 4.77
CA ALA A 35 9.57 5.56 3.79
C ALA A 35 8.76 4.42 4.42
N LEU A 36 9.30 3.73 5.43
CA LEU A 36 8.58 2.70 6.20
C LEU A 36 7.48 3.32 7.08
N CYS A 37 7.78 4.43 7.75
CA CYS A 37 6.78 5.17 8.55
C CYS A 37 5.65 5.68 7.65
N GLU A 38 5.98 6.29 6.53
CA GLU A 38 5.03 6.75 5.51
C GLU A 38 4.17 5.59 5.02
N LEU A 39 4.79 4.44 4.67
CA LEU A 39 4.07 3.24 4.25
C LEU A 39 3.02 2.85 5.31
N ARG A 40 3.43 2.75 6.58
CA ARG A 40 2.52 2.40 7.68
C ARG A 40 1.39 3.39 7.84
N GLU A 41 1.69 4.69 7.92
CA GLU A 41 0.69 5.74 8.15
C GLU A 41 -0.32 5.79 7.02
N THR A 42 0.15 5.72 5.77
CA THR A 42 -0.72 5.72 4.59
C THR A 42 -1.56 4.44 4.49
N GLU A 43 -1.09 3.30 4.99
CA GLU A 43 -1.93 2.10 5.09
C GLU A 43 -3.02 2.20 6.17
N ILE A 44 -2.74 2.89 7.29
CA ILE A 44 -3.74 3.16 8.34
C ILE A 44 -4.88 3.96 7.73
N THR A 45 -4.57 5.09 7.10
CA THR A 45 -5.58 5.95 6.45
C THR A 45 -6.34 5.21 5.35
N TYR A 46 -5.68 4.31 4.60
CA TYR A 46 -6.35 3.48 3.61
C TYR A 46 -7.32 2.47 4.26
N GLY A 47 -6.90 1.80 5.33
CA GLY A 47 -7.77 0.88 6.08
C GLY A 47 -8.99 1.57 6.68
N GLU A 48 -8.83 2.79 7.21
CA GLU A 48 -9.93 3.61 7.72
C GLU A 48 -10.92 3.98 6.61
N ALA A 49 -10.42 4.33 5.41
CA ALA A 49 -11.28 4.64 4.28
C ALA A 49 -12.08 3.41 3.79
N LEU A 50 -11.47 2.22 3.75
CA LEU A 50 -12.18 0.98 3.42
C LEU A 50 -13.21 0.60 4.48
N GLN A 51 -12.87 0.78 5.77
CA GLN A 51 -13.81 0.53 6.85
C GLN A 51 -15.03 1.46 6.74
N TYR A 52 -14.80 2.74 6.46
CA TYR A 52 -15.87 3.71 6.25
C TYR A 52 -16.78 3.32 5.07
N MET A 53 -16.19 2.86 3.95
CA MET A 53 -16.95 2.35 2.80
C MET A 53 -17.90 1.22 3.23
N VAL A 54 -17.39 0.25 3.98
CA VAL A 54 -18.18 -0.90 4.45
C VAL A 54 -19.30 -0.47 5.39
N ASP A 55 -19.00 0.36 6.40
CA ASP A 55 -19.96 0.68 7.45
C ASP A 55 -21.05 1.66 7.00
N LYS A 56 -20.71 2.59 6.10
CA LYS A 56 -21.58 3.73 5.78
C LYS A 56 -22.13 3.70 4.36
N HIS A 57 -21.38 3.17 3.39
CA HIS A 57 -21.81 3.20 1.99
C HIS A 57 -22.43 1.88 1.56
N LEU A 58 -21.77 0.73 1.82
CA LEU A 58 -22.31 -0.56 1.42
C LEU A 58 -23.63 -0.89 2.14
N GLU A 59 -23.72 -0.56 3.44
CA GLU A 59 -24.94 -0.78 4.22
C GLU A 59 -26.12 0.03 3.65
N ALA A 60 -25.90 1.30 3.28
CA ALA A 60 -26.92 2.16 2.69
C ALA A 60 -27.31 1.71 1.27
N LEU A 61 -26.34 1.27 0.47
CA LEU A 61 -26.59 0.80 -0.92
C LEU A 61 -27.27 -0.56 -0.97
N ARG A 62 -27.20 -1.38 0.09
CA ARG A 62 -27.82 -2.71 0.15
C ARG A 62 -29.34 -2.69 -0.06
N THR A 63 -30.00 -1.60 0.28
CA THR A 63 -31.47 -1.48 0.20
C THR A 63 -31.98 -0.93 -1.13
N GLU A 64 -31.10 -0.45 -2.02
CA GLU A 64 -31.53 0.26 -3.23
C GLU A 64 -31.01 -0.36 -4.53
N ALA A 65 -31.96 -0.81 -5.37
CA ALA A 65 -31.69 -1.35 -6.71
C ALA A 65 -31.65 -0.27 -7.80
N THR A 66 -31.75 1.02 -7.45
CA THR A 66 -31.85 2.13 -8.42
C THR A 66 -30.53 2.45 -9.12
N PHE A 67 -29.39 2.22 -8.45
CA PHE A 67 -28.07 2.59 -8.95
C PHE A 67 -27.36 1.41 -9.64
N PHE A 68 -27.47 0.22 -9.05
CA PHE A 68 -26.80 -0.99 -9.49
C PHE A 68 -27.83 -2.08 -9.73
N ASP A 69 -27.61 -2.92 -10.75
CA ASP A 69 -28.35 -4.17 -10.81
C ASP A 69 -27.95 -5.09 -9.64
N GLN A 70 -28.77 -6.10 -9.34
CA GLN A 70 -28.54 -6.98 -8.20
C GLN A 70 -27.18 -7.71 -8.27
N THR A 71 -26.72 -8.06 -9.46
CA THR A 71 -25.44 -8.76 -9.65
C THR A 71 -24.26 -7.81 -9.45
N GLU A 72 -24.34 -6.61 -9.98
CA GLU A 72 -23.36 -5.54 -9.80
C GLU A 72 -23.24 -5.13 -8.34
N LEU A 73 -24.37 -4.97 -7.65
CA LEU A 73 -24.40 -4.62 -6.22
C LEU A 73 -23.76 -5.72 -5.36
N ILE A 74 -24.09 -6.99 -5.61
CA ILE A 74 -23.47 -8.13 -4.91
C ILE A 74 -21.97 -8.16 -5.16
N ALA A 75 -21.53 -8.00 -6.42
CA ALA A 75 -20.12 -8.02 -6.78
C ALA A 75 -19.33 -6.86 -6.15
N PHE A 76 -19.93 -5.66 -6.10
CA PHE A 76 -19.38 -4.48 -5.46
C PHE A 76 -19.28 -4.64 -3.94
N ASN A 77 -20.35 -5.05 -3.29
CA ASN A 77 -20.38 -5.23 -1.83
C ASN A 77 -19.37 -6.29 -1.39
N SER A 78 -19.36 -7.45 -2.05
CA SER A 78 -18.41 -8.51 -1.72
C SER A 78 -16.95 -8.09 -1.94
N LEU A 79 -16.65 -7.34 -3.00
CA LEU A 79 -15.30 -6.84 -3.25
C LEU A 79 -14.78 -5.94 -2.12
N PHE A 80 -15.57 -4.95 -1.69
CA PHE A 80 -15.12 -4.01 -0.65
C PHE A 80 -15.09 -4.65 0.74
N LEU A 81 -15.96 -5.62 1.02
CA LEU A 81 -15.87 -6.44 2.23
C LEU A 81 -14.57 -7.26 2.25
N ASP A 82 -14.27 -7.97 1.16
CA ASP A 82 -13.06 -8.79 1.04
C ASP A 82 -11.79 -7.93 1.13
N LEU A 83 -11.77 -6.78 0.43
CA LEU A 83 -10.66 -5.82 0.50
C LEU A 83 -10.45 -5.29 1.93
N ASN A 84 -11.52 -4.94 2.65
CA ASN A 84 -11.41 -4.46 4.02
C ASN A 84 -10.88 -5.54 4.98
N ILE A 85 -11.35 -6.78 4.85
CA ILE A 85 -10.86 -7.90 5.66
C ILE A 85 -9.37 -8.16 5.37
N ALA A 86 -9.01 -8.25 4.09
CA ALA A 86 -7.63 -8.52 3.69
C ALA A 86 -6.69 -7.36 4.09
N GLN A 87 -7.14 -6.11 3.97
CA GLN A 87 -6.39 -4.93 4.40
C GLN A 87 -6.10 -4.96 5.91
N LYS A 88 -7.07 -5.34 6.74
CA LYS A 88 -6.87 -5.45 8.20
C LYS A 88 -5.84 -6.52 8.56
N GLU A 89 -5.90 -7.68 7.92
CA GLU A 89 -4.92 -8.75 8.15
C GLU A 89 -3.53 -8.36 7.65
N PHE A 90 -3.44 -7.73 6.47
CA PHE A 90 -2.21 -7.18 5.94
C PHE A 90 -1.60 -6.15 6.90
N MET A 91 -2.42 -5.22 7.40
CA MET A 91 -1.99 -4.20 8.34
C MET A 91 -1.50 -4.73 9.68
N LYS A 92 -2.17 -5.75 10.20
CA LYS A 92 -1.75 -6.43 11.43
C LYS A 92 -0.38 -7.09 11.28
N LYS A 93 -0.03 -7.58 10.09
CA LYS A 93 1.31 -8.09 9.79
C LYS A 93 2.32 -6.95 9.61
N LEU A 94 1.98 -5.95 8.78
CA LEU A 94 2.86 -4.82 8.46
C LEU A 94 3.27 -4.02 9.71
N THR A 95 2.32 -3.70 10.58
CA THR A 95 2.57 -2.95 11.80
C THR A 95 3.51 -3.67 12.75
N LYS A 96 3.49 -5.01 12.82
CA LYS A 96 4.46 -5.76 13.64
C LYS A 96 5.90 -5.58 13.18
N PHE A 97 6.14 -5.41 11.88
CA PHE A 97 7.47 -5.21 11.33
C PHE A 97 7.99 -3.77 11.48
N ILE A 98 7.09 -2.77 11.47
CA ILE A 98 7.46 -1.34 11.48
C ILE A 98 7.43 -0.74 12.90
N VAL A 99 6.99 -1.49 13.93
CA VAL A 99 6.77 -0.99 15.31
C VAL A 99 7.85 -1.45 16.33
N GLY A 100 8.96 -2.09 15.94
CA GLY A 100 10.08 -2.29 16.89
C GLY A 100 11.44 -2.65 16.29
N PRO A 101 12.58 -2.42 17.01
CA PRO A 101 12.73 -1.86 18.37
C PRO A 101 13.17 -0.37 18.32
N THR A 102 13.35 0.30 19.47
CA THR A 102 13.74 1.73 19.65
C THR A 102 14.69 2.31 18.58
N LYS A 103 14.66 3.63 18.33
CA LYS A 103 15.44 4.32 17.27
C LYS A 103 16.87 3.79 17.04
N ALA A 104 17.65 3.55 18.12
CA ALA A 104 19.01 3.00 18.03
C ALA A 104 19.09 1.53 17.54
N THR A 105 18.07 0.73 17.83
CA THR A 105 17.95 -0.67 17.38
C THR A 105 17.19 -0.82 16.05
N PHE A 106 16.56 0.24 15.56
CA PHE A 106 15.89 0.22 14.26
C PHE A 106 16.90 0.32 13.11
N GLU A 107 17.97 1.12 13.28
CA GLU A 107 19.06 1.24 12.31
C GLU A 107 19.79 -0.09 12.09
N ASP A 108 20.14 -0.78 13.19
CA ASP A 108 20.81 -2.10 13.15
C ASP A 108 19.90 -3.21 12.57
N ASN A 109 18.58 -3.10 12.74
CA ASN A 109 17.62 -4.08 12.25
C ASN A 109 16.99 -3.72 10.89
N LEU A 110 17.39 -2.61 10.28
CA LEU A 110 16.78 -2.10 9.05
C LEU A 110 16.80 -3.14 7.90
N PRO A 111 17.90 -3.88 7.64
CA PRO A 111 17.91 -4.94 6.62
C PRO A 111 16.88 -6.04 6.89
N GLU A 112 16.70 -6.42 8.15
CA GLU A 112 15.70 -7.43 8.56
C GLU A 112 14.28 -6.90 8.37
N VAL A 113 14.02 -5.64 8.75
CA VAL A 113 12.72 -4.99 8.53
C VAL A 113 12.39 -4.92 7.04
N ILE A 114 13.34 -4.54 6.18
CA ILE A 114 13.15 -4.51 4.71
C ILE A 114 12.87 -5.92 4.20
N CYS A 115 13.60 -6.95 4.67
CA CYS A 115 13.34 -8.34 4.30
C CYS A 115 11.91 -8.76 4.66
N ASN A 116 11.50 -8.54 5.90
CA ASN A 116 10.18 -8.93 6.41
C ASN A 116 9.04 -8.22 5.69
N VAL A 117 9.19 -6.91 5.44
CA VAL A 117 8.23 -6.13 4.66
C VAL A 117 8.20 -6.64 3.21
N SER A 118 9.35 -6.87 2.58
CA SER A 118 9.39 -7.39 1.21
C SER A 118 8.72 -8.76 1.09
N ASP A 119 9.00 -9.68 2.02
CA ASP A 119 8.38 -11.00 2.06
C ASP A 119 6.86 -10.91 2.26
N LEU A 120 6.38 -9.99 3.10
CA LEU A 120 4.95 -9.74 3.29
C LEU A 120 4.26 -9.33 1.97
N PHE A 121 4.88 -8.44 1.19
CA PHE A 121 4.34 -8.02 -0.10
C PHE A 121 4.40 -9.13 -1.15
N ILE A 122 5.45 -9.96 -1.15
CA ILE A 122 5.57 -11.14 -2.02
C ILE A 122 4.49 -12.18 -1.66
N GLU A 123 4.22 -12.40 -0.37
CA GLU A 123 3.13 -13.27 0.10
C GLU A 123 1.77 -12.71 -0.37
N ALA A 124 1.59 -11.40 -0.24
CA ALA A 124 0.36 -10.70 -0.63
C ALA A 124 0.09 -10.75 -2.14
N GLU A 125 1.11 -10.87 -3.00
CA GLU A 125 0.96 -11.05 -4.46
C GLU A 125 0.07 -12.27 -4.81
N LYS A 126 0.13 -13.33 -4.00
CA LYS A 126 -0.61 -14.58 -4.23
C LYS A 126 -2.02 -14.61 -3.64
N GLY A 127 -2.49 -13.51 -3.06
CA GLY A 127 -3.81 -13.48 -2.43
C GLY A 127 -4.39 -12.08 -2.33
N TYR A 128 -3.84 -11.25 -1.44
CA TYR A 128 -4.40 -9.92 -1.21
C TYR A 128 -4.41 -9.06 -2.48
N PHE A 129 -3.28 -8.97 -3.19
CA PHE A 129 -3.20 -8.14 -4.38
C PHE A 129 -3.88 -8.75 -5.61
N GLN A 130 -4.24 -10.04 -5.57
CA GLN A 130 -5.09 -10.63 -6.61
C GLN A 130 -6.49 -9.97 -6.64
N MET A 131 -6.99 -9.54 -5.48
CA MET A 131 -8.28 -8.83 -5.40
C MET A 131 -8.30 -7.53 -6.22
N TYR A 132 -7.14 -6.95 -6.55
CA TYR A 132 -7.04 -5.71 -7.31
C TYR A 132 -7.34 -5.89 -8.80
N GLY A 133 -7.22 -7.11 -9.34
CA GLY A 133 -7.72 -7.40 -10.69
C GLY A 133 -9.25 -7.50 -10.74
N ARG A 134 -9.84 -8.17 -9.74
CA ARG A 134 -11.30 -8.14 -9.55
C ARG A 134 -11.81 -6.71 -9.35
N TYR A 135 -11.04 -5.89 -8.63
CA TYR A 135 -11.35 -4.49 -8.42
C TYR A 135 -11.51 -3.71 -9.74
N VAL A 136 -10.54 -3.76 -10.65
CA VAL A 136 -10.65 -3.01 -11.92
C VAL A 136 -11.84 -3.47 -12.77
N MET A 137 -12.19 -4.76 -12.73
CA MET A 137 -13.39 -5.28 -13.40
C MET A 137 -14.69 -4.68 -12.83
N VAL A 138 -14.87 -4.75 -11.52
CA VAL A 138 -16.05 -4.21 -10.83
C VAL A 138 -16.12 -2.70 -11.02
N MET A 139 -15.00 -2.00 -10.86
CA MET A 139 -14.94 -0.56 -11.02
C MET A 139 -15.26 -0.11 -12.44
N SER A 140 -14.88 -0.87 -13.47
CA SER A 140 -15.26 -0.52 -14.85
C SER A 140 -16.78 -0.49 -15.08
N LYS A 141 -17.55 -1.30 -14.32
CA LYS A 141 -19.02 -1.30 -14.36
C LYS A 141 -19.59 -0.18 -13.51
N VAL A 142 -19.06 -0.01 -12.30
CA VAL A 142 -19.44 1.08 -11.38
C VAL A 142 -19.21 2.45 -12.02
N GLN A 143 -18.12 2.63 -12.76
CA GLN A 143 -17.83 3.86 -13.50
C GLN A 143 -18.90 4.17 -14.56
N LYS A 144 -19.51 3.17 -15.20
CA LYS A 144 -20.64 3.38 -16.12
C LYS A 144 -21.89 3.89 -15.40
N VAL A 145 -22.11 3.51 -14.14
CA VAL A 145 -23.21 4.01 -13.31
C VAL A 145 -22.93 5.44 -12.84
N ILE A 146 -21.72 5.67 -12.34
CA ILE A 146 -21.22 6.97 -11.86
C ILE A 146 -21.22 8.03 -12.97
N SER A 147 -20.86 7.66 -14.19
CA SER A 147 -20.75 8.57 -15.35
C SER A 147 -22.08 8.89 -16.05
N LYS A 148 -23.20 8.26 -15.64
CA LYS A 148 -24.54 8.64 -16.13
C LYS A 148 -24.94 10.01 -15.56
N GLU A 149 -25.88 10.71 -16.20
CA GLU A 149 -26.34 12.06 -15.81
C GLU A 149 -26.51 12.22 -14.29
N ASN A 150 -25.58 12.98 -13.69
CA ASN A 150 -25.47 13.28 -12.26
C ASN A 150 -25.41 12.04 -11.34
N GLY A 151 -24.84 10.92 -11.81
CA GLY A 151 -24.76 9.67 -11.06
C GLY A 151 -24.03 9.82 -9.72
N ILE A 152 -22.88 10.50 -9.72
CA ILE A 152 -22.12 10.83 -8.51
C ILE A 152 -22.96 11.64 -7.53
N GLU A 153 -23.60 12.71 -8.02
CA GLU A 153 -24.41 13.62 -7.19
C GLU A 153 -25.63 12.89 -6.61
N LYS A 154 -26.30 12.05 -7.42
CA LYS A 154 -27.45 11.24 -6.97
C LYS A 154 -27.05 10.24 -5.90
N ILE A 155 -25.90 9.57 -6.06
CA ILE A 155 -25.40 8.64 -5.06
C ILE A 155 -24.97 9.39 -3.79
N ALA A 156 -24.28 10.53 -3.92
CA ALA A 156 -23.88 11.35 -2.78
C ALA A 156 -25.09 11.84 -1.98
N ASN A 157 -26.10 12.40 -2.66
CA ASN A 157 -27.33 12.88 -2.02
C ASN A 157 -28.09 11.73 -1.33
N PHE A 158 -28.13 10.54 -1.94
CA PHE A 158 -28.74 9.37 -1.33
C PHE A 158 -28.01 8.92 -0.06
N LEU A 159 -26.68 8.84 -0.12
CA LEU A 159 -25.85 8.46 1.02
C LEU A 159 -25.98 9.48 2.17
N GLU A 160 -26.04 10.77 1.84
CA GLU A 160 -26.27 11.84 2.81
C GLU A 160 -27.66 11.73 3.45
N ALA A 161 -28.71 11.50 2.66
CA ALA A 161 -30.07 11.32 3.16
C ALA A 161 -30.16 10.12 4.13
N LYS A 162 -29.58 8.96 3.76
CA LYS A 162 -29.55 7.77 4.62
C LYS A 162 -28.74 7.97 5.89
N HIS A 163 -27.64 8.72 5.80
CA HIS A 163 -26.86 9.08 6.98
C HIS A 163 -27.67 9.94 7.94
N ASN A 164 -28.35 10.97 7.44
CA ASN A 164 -29.18 11.87 8.22
C ASN A 164 -30.42 11.16 8.82
N GLU A 165 -30.97 10.15 8.14
CA GLU A 165 -32.04 9.30 8.69
C GLU A 165 -31.57 8.46 9.90
N SER A 166 -30.29 8.06 9.93
CA SER A 166 -29.72 7.22 10.98
C SER A 166 -29.21 8.00 12.20
N VAL A 167 -29.03 9.32 12.11
CA VAL A 167 -28.46 10.15 13.18
C VAL A 167 -29.53 11.07 13.77
N THR A 168 -29.97 10.75 15.00
CA THR A 168 -30.80 11.65 15.82
C THR A 168 -29.90 12.59 16.61
N GLY A 169 -29.35 13.63 15.97
CA GLY A 169 -28.49 14.63 16.61
C GLY A 169 -27.58 15.37 15.63
N ASP A 170 -26.97 16.48 16.08
CA ASP A 170 -26.08 17.32 15.26
C ASP A 170 -24.92 16.49 14.68
N VAL A 171 -24.86 16.41 13.35
CA VAL A 171 -23.80 15.71 12.60
C VAL A 171 -22.54 16.58 12.58
N PRO A 172 -21.37 16.06 13.01
CA PRO A 172 -20.10 16.77 12.86
C PRO A 172 -19.81 17.05 11.37
N LYS A 173 -19.51 18.31 11.01
CA LYS A 173 -19.26 18.77 9.63
C LYS A 173 -18.00 18.19 8.95
N GLU A 174 -17.30 17.26 9.58
CA GLU A 174 -16.03 16.70 9.09
C GLU A 174 -16.22 15.59 8.02
N PHE A 175 -17.45 15.15 7.77
CA PHE A 175 -17.77 14.04 6.84
C PHE A 175 -17.62 14.35 5.34
N HIS A 176 -17.30 15.59 4.93
CA HIS A 176 -17.15 15.94 3.51
C HIS A 176 -15.84 15.46 2.86
N ILE A 177 -14.86 14.96 3.63
CA ILE A 177 -13.51 14.66 3.11
C ILE A 177 -13.41 13.25 2.49
N LEU A 178 -14.34 12.34 2.81
CA LEU A 178 -14.35 10.95 2.33
C LEU A 178 -15.61 10.66 1.52
N THR A 179 -15.74 11.32 0.36
CA THR A 179 -16.80 10.98 -0.60
C THR A 179 -16.59 9.56 -1.14
N MET A 180 -17.69 8.88 -1.51
CA MET A 180 -17.62 7.54 -2.12
C MET A 180 -16.65 7.54 -3.31
N GLU A 181 -16.74 8.55 -4.19
CA GLU A 181 -15.83 8.72 -5.33
C GLU A 181 -14.35 8.77 -4.90
N SER A 182 -14.01 9.53 -3.87
CA SER A 182 -12.63 9.61 -3.36
C SER A 182 -12.14 8.26 -2.84
N ILE A 183 -12.99 7.48 -2.17
CA ILE A 183 -12.61 6.15 -1.66
C ILE A 183 -12.41 5.17 -2.82
N LEU A 184 -13.26 5.26 -3.84
CA LEU A 184 -13.21 4.45 -5.06
C LEU A 184 -12.00 4.71 -5.96
N THR A 185 -11.13 5.68 -5.66
CA THR A 185 -9.83 5.84 -6.36
C THR A 185 -8.67 5.27 -5.55
N LYS A 186 -8.82 5.10 -4.23
CA LYS A 186 -7.71 4.77 -3.32
C LYS A 186 -7.04 3.42 -3.62
N PRO A 187 -7.75 2.31 -3.87
CA PRO A 187 -7.09 1.04 -4.19
C PRO A 187 -6.20 1.15 -5.44
N PHE A 188 -6.69 1.75 -6.52
CA PHE A 188 -5.89 1.95 -7.73
C PHE A 188 -4.64 2.79 -7.47
N GLN A 189 -4.80 3.95 -6.82
CA GLN A 189 -3.70 4.83 -6.46
C GLN A 189 -2.67 4.11 -5.57
N ARG A 190 -3.14 3.30 -4.63
CA ARG A 190 -2.27 2.59 -3.69
C ARG A 190 -1.38 1.57 -4.38
N MET A 191 -1.92 0.81 -5.33
CA MET A 191 -1.14 -0.15 -6.11
C MET A 191 -0.01 0.53 -6.90
N LEU A 192 -0.24 1.73 -7.44
CA LEU A 192 0.80 2.50 -8.14
C LEU A 192 1.90 3.03 -7.23
N LEU A 193 1.59 3.26 -5.95
CA LEU A 193 2.56 3.80 -4.99
C LEU A 193 3.50 2.72 -4.44
N TYR A 194 3.06 1.47 -4.30
CA TYR A 194 3.89 0.41 -3.72
C TYR A 194 5.24 0.22 -4.43
N PRO A 195 5.31 0.10 -5.77
CA PRO A 195 6.59 -0.01 -6.47
C PRO A 195 7.56 1.12 -6.14
N LEU A 196 7.06 2.36 -6.00
CA LEU A 196 7.89 3.52 -5.72
C LEU A 196 8.51 3.45 -4.32
N ILE A 197 7.80 2.86 -3.35
CA ILE A 197 8.31 2.62 -2.00
C ILE A 197 9.47 1.62 -2.06
N PHE A 198 9.30 0.50 -2.76
CA PHE A 198 10.35 -0.51 -2.89
C PHE A 198 11.55 -0.05 -3.72
N GLU A 199 11.34 0.82 -4.71
CA GLU A 199 12.43 1.47 -5.45
C GLU A 199 13.30 2.33 -4.52
N ARG A 200 12.70 2.98 -3.52
CA ARG A 200 13.45 3.72 -2.47
C ARG A 200 14.25 2.76 -1.59
N PHE A 201 13.73 1.58 -1.27
CA PHE A 201 14.46 0.57 -0.50
C PHE A 201 15.65 0.04 -1.30
N GLU A 202 15.41 -0.43 -2.54
CA GLU A 202 16.44 -0.98 -3.43
C GLU A 202 17.62 -0.01 -3.64
N LYS A 203 17.34 1.26 -3.92
CA LYS A 203 18.37 2.29 -4.16
C LYS A 203 19.29 2.52 -2.95
N LYS A 204 18.89 2.08 -1.76
CA LYS A 204 19.61 2.30 -0.51
C LYS A 204 20.26 1.04 0.05
N CYS A 205 19.81 -0.15 -0.37
CA CYS A 205 20.47 -1.40 -0.01
C CYS A 205 21.78 -1.59 -0.82
N GLU A 206 22.79 -2.16 -0.17
CA GLU A 206 24.06 -2.53 -0.81
C GLU A 206 23.85 -3.64 -1.86
N ASP A 207 24.64 -3.63 -2.93
CA ASP A 207 24.55 -4.64 -3.99
C ASP A 207 24.88 -6.04 -3.46
N GLY A 208 24.11 -7.04 -3.89
CA GLY A 208 24.30 -8.45 -3.50
C GLY A 208 23.78 -8.81 -2.10
N THR A 209 23.05 -7.90 -1.45
CA THR A 209 22.39 -8.17 -0.17
C THR A 209 21.01 -8.80 -0.34
N THR A 210 20.61 -9.65 0.60
CA THR A 210 19.32 -10.36 0.54
C THR A 210 18.13 -9.40 0.61
N GLU A 211 18.22 -8.33 1.40
CA GLU A 211 17.19 -7.30 1.49
C GLU A 211 16.98 -6.58 0.16
N LYS A 212 18.05 -6.35 -0.61
CA LYS A 212 17.95 -5.74 -1.95
C LYS A 212 17.25 -6.67 -2.93
N GLU A 213 17.67 -7.93 -2.97
CA GLU A 213 17.07 -8.95 -3.85
C GLU A 213 15.57 -9.13 -3.55
N LYS A 214 15.19 -9.17 -2.28
CA LYS A 214 13.77 -9.27 -1.87
C LYS A 214 12.99 -8.01 -2.22
N ALA A 215 13.55 -6.82 -1.99
CA ALA A 215 12.90 -5.56 -2.35
C ALA A 215 12.68 -5.46 -3.88
N GLN A 216 13.65 -5.86 -4.68
CA GLN A 216 13.53 -5.93 -6.14
C GLN A 216 12.42 -6.88 -6.57
N LYS A 217 12.40 -8.10 -6.00
CA LYS A 217 11.37 -9.08 -6.30
C LYS A 217 9.96 -8.58 -5.94
N ALA A 218 9.79 -7.97 -4.78
CA ALA A 218 8.53 -7.36 -4.37
C ALA A 218 8.12 -6.24 -5.34
N MET A 219 9.05 -5.35 -5.69
CA MET A 219 8.82 -4.26 -6.63
C MET A 219 8.38 -4.76 -8.01
N GLU A 220 9.03 -5.79 -8.56
CA GLU A 220 8.69 -6.36 -9.87
C GLU A 220 7.27 -6.96 -9.89
N GLY A 221 6.90 -7.72 -8.85
CA GLY A 221 5.55 -8.26 -8.71
C GLY A 221 4.49 -7.15 -8.65
N LEU A 222 4.75 -6.11 -7.85
CA LEU A 222 3.86 -4.96 -7.72
C LEU A 222 3.73 -4.14 -9.02
N ARG A 223 4.84 -3.90 -9.73
CA ARG A 223 4.82 -3.23 -11.05
C ARG A 223 3.96 -4.01 -12.03
N ARG A 224 4.08 -5.33 -12.06
CA ARG A 224 3.27 -6.18 -12.93
C ARG A 224 1.77 -6.02 -12.65
N ILE A 225 1.37 -6.02 -11.37
CA ILE A 225 -0.03 -5.82 -10.99
C ILE A 225 -0.51 -4.41 -11.37
N ALA A 226 0.28 -3.38 -11.07
CA ALA A 226 0.00 -1.99 -11.44
C ALA A 226 -0.18 -1.81 -12.95
N ASP A 227 0.68 -2.43 -13.76
CA ASP A 227 0.62 -2.40 -15.22
C ASP A 227 -0.67 -3.07 -15.74
N ILE A 228 -1.03 -4.23 -15.17
CA ILE A 228 -2.27 -4.93 -15.52
C ILE A 228 -3.49 -4.06 -15.20
N MET A 229 -3.53 -3.45 -14.02
CA MET A 229 -4.63 -2.55 -13.62
C MET A 229 -4.74 -1.33 -14.53
N THR A 230 -3.60 -0.71 -14.87
CA THR A 230 -3.54 0.46 -15.74
C THR A 230 -4.06 0.12 -17.13
N LYS A 231 -3.54 -0.94 -17.73
CA LYS A 231 -3.99 -1.41 -19.06
C LYS A 231 -5.47 -1.76 -19.09
N TYR A 232 -5.99 -2.41 -18.05
CA TYR A 232 -7.42 -2.73 -17.96
C TYR A 232 -8.30 -1.46 -17.90
N THR A 233 -7.81 -0.41 -17.24
CA THR A 233 -8.55 0.84 -17.04
C THR A 233 -8.51 1.74 -18.28
N GLU A 234 -7.40 1.75 -19.01
CA GLU A 234 -7.23 2.54 -20.25
C GLU A 234 -8.03 1.97 -21.43
N ASP A 235 -8.21 0.65 -21.51
CA ASP A 235 -8.88 0.03 -22.66
C ASP A 235 -10.40 0.01 -22.51
N ASN A 236 -11.09 0.75 -23.39
CA ASN A 236 -12.52 0.99 -23.27
C ASN A 236 -13.40 -0.23 -23.57
N GLU A 237 -13.03 -1.17 -24.44
CA GLU A 237 -13.83 -2.40 -24.65
C GLU A 237 -13.15 -3.51 -25.50
N THR A 238 -12.22 -3.17 -26.39
CA THR A 238 -11.72 -4.13 -27.41
C THR A 238 -10.81 -5.24 -26.86
N ASN A 239 -9.97 -4.95 -25.85
CA ASN A 239 -8.98 -5.91 -25.33
C ASN A 239 -9.36 -6.47 -23.94
N LYS A 240 -10.55 -6.17 -23.43
CA LYS A 240 -10.97 -6.60 -22.07
C LYS A 240 -10.96 -8.12 -21.92
N ALA A 241 -11.24 -8.88 -22.98
CA ALA A 241 -11.17 -10.34 -22.96
C ALA A 241 -9.72 -10.87 -22.84
N ASP A 242 -8.77 -10.19 -23.47
CA ASP A 242 -7.35 -10.56 -23.38
C ASP A 242 -6.78 -10.22 -22.01
N TYR A 243 -7.16 -9.07 -21.42
CA TYR A 243 -6.80 -8.79 -20.02
C TYR A 243 -7.53 -9.69 -19.04
N GLN A 244 -8.77 -10.09 -19.32
CA GLN A 244 -9.46 -11.10 -18.52
C GLN A 244 -8.68 -12.42 -18.51
N LYS A 245 -8.12 -12.80 -19.67
CA LYS A 245 -7.25 -13.97 -19.79
C LYS A 245 -5.94 -13.79 -19.02
N MET A 246 -5.30 -12.61 -19.10
CA MET A 246 -4.12 -12.30 -18.28
C MET A 246 -4.45 -12.38 -16.78
N LEU A 247 -5.54 -11.74 -16.33
CA LEU A 247 -6.00 -11.80 -14.94
C LEU A 247 -6.21 -13.25 -14.46
N ASN A 248 -6.76 -14.12 -15.31
CA ASN A 248 -6.91 -15.54 -15.01
C ASN A 248 -5.55 -16.29 -14.97
N GLU A 249 -4.67 -16.04 -15.95
CA GLU A 249 -3.36 -16.68 -16.07
C GLU A 249 -2.42 -16.35 -14.91
N TYR A 250 -2.52 -15.13 -14.38
CA TYR A 250 -1.77 -14.68 -13.19
C TYR A 250 -2.44 -15.06 -11.87
N GLY A 251 -3.52 -15.85 -11.90
CA GLY A 251 -4.26 -16.27 -10.70
C GLY A 251 -4.99 -15.13 -9.99
N ILE A 252 -5.12 -13.95 -10.61
CA ILE A 252 -5.68 -12.73 -10.04
C ILE A 252 -7.21 -12.87 -9.82
N LEU A 253 -7.84 -13.93 -10.35
CA LEU A 253 -9.29 -14.14 -10.33
C LEU A 253 -9.75 -15.48 -9.76
N GLU A 254 -9.00 -16.14 -8.88
CA GLU A 254 -9.58 -17.28 -8.16
C GLU A 254 -10.62 -16.81 -7.13
N TYR A 255 -11.82 -16.48 -7.62
CA TYR A 255 -13.03 -16.47 -6.82
C TYR A 255 -13.62 -17.87 -6.89
N LYS A 256 -13.35 -18.69 -5.87
CA LYS A 256 -14.16 -19.89 -5.66
C LYS A 256 -15.58 -19.42 -5.32
N LYS A 257 -16.52 -19.79 -6.19
CA LYS A 257 -17.96 -19.70 -5.93
C LYS A 257 -18.31 -20.39 -4.61
#